data_AF-A0A5C3M2B2-F1
#
_entry.id   AF-A0A5C3M2B2-F1
#
_cell.length_a   1.000
_cell.length_b   1.000
_cell.length_c   1.000
_cell.angle_alpha   90.00
_cell.angle_beta   90.00
_cell.angle_gamma   90.00
#
_symmetry.space_group_name_H-M   'P 1'
#
loop_
_entity.id
_entity.type
_entity.pdbx_description
1 polymer ?
#
loop_
_entity_poly.entity_id
_entity_poly.type
_entity_poly.pdbx_seq_one_letter_code
_entity_poly.pdbx_strand_id
1 'polypeptide(L)'
;MPIKHLENYLFERKHIQTLPLSVLADSRLGIDASYYLQQLTDNPPSREPLLAATGGLPLALTQRIESDLRALEKLRIKPVFVFPGLIPNKRKHNPHAEHNEACRDRRDAWAKYEAGQEDAATKLFEGRSSFAQWDLWRMVLRIFRHRNVEFIIAPYVAWAQVCHGSKSTIFPLCAF
;
A
#
# COMPACT_ATOMS: atom_id res chain seq x y z
N MET A 1 3.64 -8.54 10.89
CA MET A 1 4.19 -8.23 12.22
C MET A 1 5.53 -7.55 11.98
N PRO A 2 5.61 -6.22 12.07
CA PRO A 2 6.89 -5.54 11.98
C PRO A 2 7.73 -5.90 13.21
N ILE A 3 9.00 -6.23 13.00
CA ILE A 3 9.96 -6.42 14.09
C ILE A 3 10.44 -5.02 14.49
N LYS A 4 9.98 -4.53 15.64
CA LYS A 4 10.33 -3.19 16.11
C LYS A 4 11.85 -3.03 16.19
N HIS A 5 12.35 -1.88 15.71
CA HIS A 5 13.77 -1.51 15.72
C HIS A 5 14.71 -2.39 14.87
N LEU A 6 14.19 -3.32 14.06
CA LEU A 6 15.03 -4.14 13.18
C LEU A 6 15.82 -3.27 12.19
N GLU A 7 15.18 -2.27 11.58
CA GLU A 7 15.85 -1.38 10.64
C GLU A 7 16.99 -0.59 11.30
N ASN A 8 16.75 0.00 12.47
CA ASN A 8 17.79 0.73 13.22
C ASN A 8 18.99 -0.18 13.52
N TYR A 9 18.70 -1.42 13.97
CA TYR A 9 19.75 -2.40 14.24
C TYR A 9 20.55 -2.77 12.97
N LEU A 10 19.89 -2.98 11.84
CA LEU A 10 20.55 -3.28 10.57
C LEU A 10 21.36 -2.08 10.05
N PHE A 11 20.87 -0.86 10.26
CA PHE A 11 21.55 0.38 9.91
C PHE A 11 22.82 0.57 10.74
N GLU A 12 22.72 0.45 12.06
CA GLU A 12 23.86 0.55 12.99
C GLU A 12 24.96 -0.46 12.64
N ARG A 13 24.58 -1.66 12.18
CA ARG A 13 25.52 -2.71 11.76
C ARG A 13 25.95 -2.64 10.29
N LYS A 14 25.53 -1.62 9.54
CA LYS A 14 25.85 -1.43 8.12
C LYS A 14 25.46 -2.64 7.24
N HIS A 15 24.35 -3.29 7.58
CA HIS A 15 23.79 -4.40 6.79
C HIS A 15 22.73 -3.94 5.77
N ILE A 16 22.42 -2.64 5.74
CA ILE A 16 21.52 -2.04 4.74
C ILE A 16 22.36 -1.50 3.59
N GLN A 17 21.96 -1.85 2.36
CA GLN A 17 22.58 -1.32 1.14
C GLN A 17 21.48 -0.79 0.22
N THR A 18 21.70 0.41 -0.31
CA THR A 18 20.84 1.01 -1.33
C THR A 18 21.48 0.77 -2.69
N LEU A 19 20.77 0.07 -3.57
CA LEU A 19 21.21 -0.22 -4.93
C LEU A 19 20.20 0.35 -5.93
N PRO A 20 20.64 0.74 -7.14
CA PRO A 20 19.71 1.18 -8.17
C PRO A 20 18.82 0.01 -8.60
N LEU A 21 17.57 0.32 -8.95
CA LEU A 21 16.58 -0.68 -9.37
C LEU A 21 17.06 -1.54 -10.56
N SER A 22 17.96 -0.99 -11.39
CA SER A 22 18.58 -1.70 -12.51
C SER A 22 19.39 -2.94 -12.12
N VAL A 23 19.81 -3.07 -10.85
CA VAL A 23 20.45 -4.31 -10.36
C VAL A 23 19.49 -5.50 -10.40
N LEU A 24 18.18 -5.23 -10.37
CA LEU A 24 17.14 -6.25 -10.50
C LEU A 24 16.68 -6.44 -11.95
N ALA A 25 17.37 -5.86 -12.95
CA ALA A 25 16.96 -5.99 -14.36
C ALA A 25 16.87 -7.47 -14.79
N ASP A 26 15.97 -7.75 -15.74
CA ASP A 26 15.70 -9.10 -16.25
C ASP A 26 15.25 -10.13 -15.20
N SER A 27 14.87 -9.69 -14.00
CA SER A 27 14.43 -10.56 -12.90
C SER A 27 12.90 -10.63 -12.76
N ARG A 28 12.46 -11.56 -11.93
CA ARG A 28 11.07 -11.73 -11.54
C ARG A 28 10.94 -11.36 -10.07
N LEU A 29 10.11 -10.37 -9.78
CA LEU A 29 10.08 -9.67 -8.49
C LEU A 29 8.75 -9.90 -7.77
N GLY A 30 8.79 -10.50 -6.59
CA GLY A 30 7.63 -10.66 -5.72
C GLY A 30 7.40 -9.42 -4.87
N ILE A 31 6.20 -8.83 -4.96
CA ILE A 31 5.84 -7.59 -4.27
C ILE A 31 4.66 -7.86 -3.36
N ASP A 32 4.77 -7.52 -2.07
CA ASP A 32 3.62 -7.49 -1.17
C ASP A 32 2.66 -6.37 -1.58
N ALA A 33 1.50 -6.75 -2.11
CA ALA A 33 0.55 -5.80 -2.69
C ALA A 33 -0.06 -4.88 -1.63
N SER A 34 -0.32 -5.39 -0.42
CA SER A 34 -0.89 -4.58 0.65
C SER A 34 0.08 -3.51 1.12
N TYR A 35 1.34 -3.89 1.30
CA TYR A 35 2.39 -2.94 1.67
C TYR A 35 2.62 -1.90 0.57
N TYR A 36 2.71 -2.34 -0.68
CA TYR A 36 2.87 -1.45 -1.83
C TYR A 36 1.74 -0.41 -1.91
N LEU A 37 0.48 -0.85 -1.82
CA LEU A 37 -0.67 0.06 -1.90
C LEU A 37 -0.73 1.01 -0.71
N GLN A 38 -0.40 0.55 0.50
CA GLN A 38 -0.31 1.41 1.67
C GLN A 38 0.74 2.51 1.49
N GLN A 39 1.93 2.16 0.98
CA GLN A 39 2.98 3.14 0.69
C GLN A 39 2.53 4.20 -0.32
N LEU A 40 1.69 3.83 -1.29
CA LEU A 40 1.15 4.79 -2.25
C LEU A 40 0.07 5.69 -1.65
N THR A 41 -0.74 5.21 -0.72
CA THR A 41 -1.81 6.01 -0.09
C THR A 41 -1.29 6.92 1.01
N ASP A 42 -0.21 6.51 1.68
CA ASP A 42 0.30 7.19 2.87
C ASP A 42 1.40 8.21 2.53
N ASN A 43 1.99 8.14 1.33
CA ASN A 43 3.11 9.00 0.93
C ASN A 43 2.84 9.81 -0.35
N PRO A 44 3.38 11.04 -0.45
CA PRO A 44 3.40 11.80 -1.70
C PRO A 44 4.13 11.05 -2.84
N PRO A 45 3.83 11.34 -4.12
CA PRO A 45 2.82 12.29 -4.61
C PRO A 45 1.40 11.71 -4.74
N SER A 46 1.18 10.43 -4.47
CA SER A 46 -0.12 9.76 -4.66
C SER A 46 -1.07 9.90 -3.47
N ARG A 47 -0.58 10.34 -2.31
CA ARG A 47 -1.42 10.69 -1.18
C ARG A 47 -2.32 11.88 -1.51
N GLU A 48 -3.61 11.73 -1.25
CA GLU A 48 -4.63 12.77 -1.44
C GLU A 48 -5.16 13.25 -0.08
N PRO A 49 -4.72 14.43 0.42
CA PRO A 49 -5.05 14.92 1.76
C PRO A 49 -6.55 15.09 2.03
N LEU A 50 -7.30 15.50 1.00
CA LEU A 50 -8.73 15.81 1.09
C LEU A 50 -9.64 14.66 0.67
N LEU A 51 -9.09 13.46 0.50
CA LEU A 51 -9.87 12.30 0.08
C LEU A 51 -11.01 11.98 1.06
N ALA A 52 -10.85 12.31 2.34
CA ALA A 52 -11.90 12.18 3.33
C ALA A 52 -13.05 13.18 3.18
N ALA A 53 -12.78 14.34 2.59
CA ALA A 53 -13.78 15.35 2.29
C ALA A 53 -14.54 15.04 1.00
N THR A 54 -13.82 14.63 -0.05
CA THR A 54 -14.39 14.32 -1.37
C THR A 54 -15.04 12.94 -1.43
N GLY A 55 -14.53 11.98 -0.67
CA GLY A 55 -14.90 10.57 -0.76
C GLY A 55 -14.43 9.91 -2.06
N GLY A 56 -14.74 8.62 -2.20
CA GLY A 56 -14.39 7.83 -3.37
C GLY A 56 -12.99 7.20 -3.30
N LEU A 57 -12.49 6.76 -4.46
CA LEU A 57 -11.18 6.14 -4.61
C LEU A 57 -10.13 7.20 -5.00
N PRO A 58 -8.87 7.06 -4.56
CA PRO A 58 -7.82 8.00 -4.93
C PRO A 58 -7.63 8.06 -6.45
N LEU A 59 -7.71 9.26 -7.02
CA LEU A 59 -7.63 9.51 -8.46
C LEU A 59 -6.20 9.34 -8.98
N ALA A 60 -5.21 9.82 -8.21
CA ALA A 60 -3.80 9.77 -8.57
C ALA A 60 -3.22 8.35 -8.53
N LEU A 61 -3.88 7.42 -7.83
CA LEU A 61 -3.36 6.07 -7.61
C LEU A 61 -3.21 5.27 -8.90
N THR A 62 -4.17 5.38 -9.83
CA THR A 62 -4.09 4.68 -11.12
C THR A 62 -2.86 5.13 -11.90
N GLN A 63 -2.68 6.44 -12.07
CA GLN A 63 -1.54 7.01 -12.79
C GLN A 63 -0.21 6.63 -12.14
N ARG A 64 -0.16 6.62 -10.80
CA ARG A 64 1.02 6.24 -10.04
C ARG A 64 1.39 4.76 -10.25
N ILE A 65 0.43 3.85 -10.11
CA ILE A 65 0.64 2.41 -10.34
C ILE A 65 1.13 2.18 -11.77
N GLU A 66 0.52 2.82 -12.76
CA GLU A 66 0.96 2.69 -14.14
C GLU A 66 2.37 3.23 -14.39
N SER A 67 2.76 4.29 -13.69
CA SER A 67 4.12 4.84 -13.77
C SER A 67 5.14 3.86 -13.21
N ASP A 68 4.85 3.26 -12.06
CA ASP A 68 5.71 2.25 -11.44
C ASP A 68 5.83 1.01 -12.34
N LEU A 69 4.72 0.53 -12.91
CA LEU A 69 4.73 -0.60 -13.86
C LEU A 69 5.57 -0.30 -15.11
N ARG A 70 5.47 0.90 -15.69
CA ARG A 70 6.31 1.33 -16.81
C ARG A 70 7.80 1.38 -16.44
N ALA A 71 8.13 1.77 -15.21
CA ALA A 71 9.51 1.79 -14.73
C ALA A 71 10.09 0.38 -14.61
N LEU A 72 9.30 -0.58 -14.10
CA LEU A 72 9.68 -1.99 -14.03
C LEU A 72 9.83 -2.61 -15.42
N GLU A 73 8.90 -2.31 -16.33
CA GLU A 73 8.92 -2.80 -17.71
C GLU A 73 10.17 -2.36 -18.48
N LYS A 74 10.60 -1.09 -18.32
CA LYS A 74 11.84 -0.57 -18.92
C LYS A 74 13.09 -1.36 -18.52
N LEU A 75 13.09 -1.94 -17.32
CA LEU A 75 14.18 -2.76 -16.78
C LEU A 75 13.95 -4.27 -17.02
N ARG A 76 12.91 -4.63 -17.78
CA ARG A 76 12.50 -6.02 -18.06
C ARG A 76 12.22 -6.82 -16.78
N ILE A 77 11.82 -6.13 -15.71
CA ILE A 77 11.42 -6.74 -14.44
C ILE A 77 9.99 -7.25 -14.59
N LYS A 78 9.76 -8.51 -14.22
CA LYS A 78 8.43 -9.13 -14.18
C LYS A 78 7.86 -9.08 -12.76
N PRO A 79 7.03 -8.09 -12.40
CA PRO A 79 6.43 -8.03 -11.07
C PRO A 79 5.36 -9.11 -10.89
N VAL A 80 5.32 -9.68 -9.69
CA VAL A 80 4.28 -10.60 -9.21
C VAL A 80 3.73 -10.02 -7.91
N PHE A 81 2.53 -9.47 -7.97
CA PHE A 81 1.89 -8.89 -6.79
C PHE A 81 1.20 -9.96 -5.95
N VAL A 82 1.53 -10.02 -4.67
CA VAL A 82 0.98 -10.99 -3.72
C VAL A 82 0.01 -10.29 -2.79
N PHE A 83 -1.28 -10.58 -2.94
CA PHE A 83 -2.32 -10.11 -2.04
C PHE A 83 -2.46 -11.06 -0.85
N PRO A 84 -2.69 -10.55 0.37
CA PRO A 84 -2.97 -11.42 1.51
C PRO A 84 -4.38 -12.03 1.37
N GLY A 85 -4.50 -13.28 1.76
CA GLY A 85 -5.77 -13.99 1.89
C GLY A 85 -6.27 -13.98 3.33
N LEU A 86 -6.49 -15.17 3.89
CA LEU A 86 -7.08 -15.32 5.22
C LEU A 86 -6.07 -14.93 6.30
N ILE A 87 -6.45 -14.04 7.22
CA ILE A 87 -5.56 -13.68 8.33
C ILE A 87 -5.84 -14.63 9.50
N PRO A 88 -4.88 -15.47 9.92
CA PRO A 88 -5.08 -16.36 11.06
C PRO A 88 -5.26 -15.52 12.32
N ASN A 89 -6.24 -15.89 13.15
CA ASN A 89 -6.42 -15.33 14.50
C ASN A 89 -6.70 -13.81 14.55
N LYS A 90 -7.51 -13.27 13.63
CA LYS A 90 -8.03 -11.90 13.80
C LYS A 90 -8.91 -11.87 15.06
N ARG A 91 -8.47 -11.14 16.10
CA ARG A 91 -9.41 -10.52 17.05
C ARG A 91 -10.47 -9.81 16.20
N LYS A 92 -11.75 -10.00 16.51
CA LYS A 92 -12.87 -9.46 15.72
C LYS A 92 -12.61 -7.96 15.46
N HIS A 93 -12.14 -7.66 14.26
CA HIS A 93 -12.14 -6.32 13.71
C HIS A 93 -13.60 -5.87 13.76
N ASN A 94 -13.88 -4.67 14.26
CA ASN A 94 -15.23 -4.14 14.28
C ASN A 94 -15.32 -3.03 13.22
N PRO A 95 -15.64 -3.37 11.95
CA PRO A 95 -15.76 -2.39 10.87
C PRO A 95 -16.70 -1.23 11.22
N HIS A 96 -17.73 -1.50 12.03
CA HIS A 96 -18.67 -0.46 12.46
C HIS A 96 -18.02 0.56 13.41
N ALA A 97 -17.12 0.12 14.29
CA ALA A 97 -16.42 1.04 15.18
C ALA A 97 -15.48 1.95 14.39
N GLU A 98 -14.70 1.39 13.46
CA GLU A 98 -13.80 2.16 12.60
C GLU A 98 -14.55 3.13 11.68
N HIS A 99 -15.68 2.69 11.12
CA HIS A 99 -16.54 3.54 10.31
C HIS A 99 -17.10 4.70 11.14
N ASN A 100 -17.57 4.43 12.37
CA ASN A 100 -18.08 5.47 13.27
C ASN A 100 -16.99 6.46 13.68
N GLU A 101 -15.77 5.99 13.92
CA GLU A 101 -14.61 6.86 14.18
C GLU A 101 -14.30 7.75 12.96
N ALA A 102 -14.25 7.17 11.75
CA ALA A 102 -14.01 7.94 10.53
C ALA A 102 -15.10 8.99 10.25
N CYS A 103 -16.36 8.68 10.55
CA CYS A 103 -17.46 9.65 10.46
C CYS A 103 -17.32 10.79 11.48
N ARG A 104 -16.87 10.50 12.70
CA ARG A 104 -16.62 11.53 13.73
C ARG A 104 -15.48 12.45 13.31
N ASP A 105 -14.35 11.88 12.89
CA ASP A 105 -13.18 12.64 12.45
C ASP A 105 -13.53 13.58 11.28
N ARG A 106 -14.34 13.09 10.32
CA ARG A 106 -14.83 13.89 9.19
C ARG A 106 -15.77 15.02 9.62
N ARG A 107 -16.68 14.75 10.54
CA ARG A 107 -17.59 15.79 11.08
C ARG A 107 -16.79 16.89 11.77
N ASP A 108 -15.83 16.50 12.59
CA ASP A 108 -15.01 17.44 13.34
C ASP A 108 -14.10 18.25 12.38
N ALA A 109 -13.62 17.64 11.29
CA ALA A 109 -12.90 18.32 10.22
C ALA A 109 -13.77 19.39 9.51
N TRP A 110 -15.02 19.06 9.16
CA TRP A 110 -15.96 20.02 8.58
C TRP A 110 -16.28 21.17 9.53
N ALA A 111 -16.51 20.90 10.82
CA ALA A 111 -16.73 21.96 11.82
C ALA A 111 -15.54 22.92 11.95
N LYS A 112 -14.30 22.40 11.82
CA LYS A 112 -13.08 23.22 11.79
C LYS A 112 -12.99 24.07 10.52
N TYR A 113 -13.36 23.49 9.38
CA TYR A 113 -13.40 24.20 8.10
C TYR A 113 -14.42 25.34 8.13
N GLU A 114 -15.64 25.09 8.61
CA GLU A 114 -16.69 26.10 8.78
C GLU A 114 -16.28 27.24 9.74
N ALA A 115 -15.44 26.95 10.74
CA ALA A 115 -14.87 27.93 11.65
C ALA A 115 -13.68 28.72 11.07
N GLY A 116 -13.33 28.53 9.79
CA GLY A 116 -12.20 29.17 9.13
C GLY A 116 -10.82 28.60 9.50
N GLN A 117 -10.77 27.44 10.17
CA GLN A 117 -9.53 26.77 10.58
C GLN A 117 -9.09 25.74 9.55
N GLU A 118 -8.74 26.19 8.33
CA GLU A 118 -8.46 25.32 7.17
C GLU A 118 -7.31 24.33 7.39
N ASP A 119 -6.19 24.78 7.97
CA ASP A 119 -5.03 23.93 8.26
C ASP A 119 -5.37 22.81 9.25
N ALA A 120 -6.18 23.13 10.27
CA ALA A 120 -6.62 22.17 11.27
C ALA A 120 -7.61 21.16 10.67
N ALA A 121 -8.52 21.62 9.81
CA ALA A 121 -9.44 20.75 9.08
C ALA A 121 -8.68 19.78 8.17
N THR A 122 -7.69 20.27 7.43
CA THR A 122 -6.87 19.48 6.51
C THR A 122 -6.13 18.35 7.24
N LYS A 123 -5.53 18.65 8.40
CA LYS A 123 -4.89 17.63 9.25
C LYS A 123 -5.85 16.54 9.72
N LEU A 124 -7.12 16.88 9.96
CA LEU A 124 -8.14 15.90 10.35
C LEU A 124 -8.58 15.05 9.15
N PHE A 125 -8.75 15.64 7.97
CA PHE A 125 -9.04 14.89 6.74
C PHE A 125 -7.91 13.94 6.34
N GLU A 126 -6.67 14.30 6.65
CA GLU A 126 -5.48 13.51 6.38
C GLU A 126 -5.32 12.25 7.24
N GLY A 127 -5.94 12.21 8.42
CA GLY A 127 -5.60 11.27 9.48
C GLY A 127 -6.12 9.84 9.29
N ARG A 128 -7.19 9.64 8.48
CA ARG A 128 -7.75 8.31 8.22
C ARG A 128 -8.20 8.14 6.78
N SER A 129 -7.92 6.96 6.21
CA SER A 129 -8.40 6.59 4.89
C SER A 129 -9.92 6.51 4.88
N SER A 130 -10.54 7.11 3.87
CA SER A 130 -12.00 7.22 3.75
C SER A 130 -12.64 6.21 2.81
N PHE A 131 -11.90 5.18 2.42
CA PHE A 131 -12.35 4.14 1.50
C PHE A 131 -12.17 2.75 2.11
N ALA A 132 -13.05 1.83 1.75
CA ALA A 132 -12.89 0.43 2.13
C ALA A 132 -11.71 -0.17 1.37
N GLN A 133 -10.84 -0.89 2.08
CA GLN A 133 -9.67 -1.56 1.49
C GLN A 133 -10.06 -2.48 0.32
N TRP A 134 -11.23 -3.10 0.37
CA TRP A 134 -11.72 -3.98 -0.68
C TRP A 134 -12.02 -3.23 -1.99
N ASP A 135 -12.59 -2.03 -1.91
CA ASP A 135 -12.89 -1.21 -3.10
C ASP A 135 -11.60 -0.77 -3.81
N LEU A 136 -10.59 -0.41 -3.01
CA LEU A 136 -9.24 -0.15 -3.50
C LEU A 136 -8.68 -1.35 -4.26
N TRP A 137 -8.75 -2.54 -3.67
CA TRP A 137 -8.23 -3.75 -4.30
C TRP A 137 -8.96 -4.08 -5.60
N ARG A 138 -10.29 -3.97 -5.64
CA ARG A 138 -11.06 -4.20 -6.87
C ARG A 138 -10.61 -3.29 -8.01
N MET A 139 -10.35 -2.01 -7.72
CA MET A 139 -9.82 -1.07 -8.69
C MET A 139 -8.43 -1.49 -9.20
N VAL A 140 -7.53 -1.85 -8.28
CA VAL A 140 -6.15 -2.24 -8.62
C VAL A 140 -6.11 -3.54 -9.41
N LEU A 141 -6.88 -4.55 -9.00
CA LEU A 141 -6.98 -5.82 -9.72
C LEU A 141 -7.51 -5.62 -11.14
N ARG A 142 -8.41 -4.66 -11.36
CA ARG A 142 -8.87 -4.29 -12.71
C ARG A 142 -7.71 -3.74 -13.55
N ILE A 143 -6.90 -2.84 -13.00
CA ILE A 143 -5.70 -2.30 -13.69
C ILE A 143 -4.75 -3.45 -14.05
N PHE A 144 -4.46 -4.34 -13.10
CA PHE A 144 -3.56 -5.48 -13.33
C PHE A 144 -4.07 -6.41 -14.43
N ARG A 145 -5.37 -6.70 -14.46
CA ARG A 145 -5.97 -7.49 -15.55
C ARG A 145 -5.86 -6.81 -16.92
N HIS A 146 -6.13 -5.50 -17.01
CA HIS A 146 -6.01 -4.77 -18.27
C HIS A 146 -4.57 -4.69 -18.79
N ARG A 147 -3.60 -4.61 -17.89
CA ARG A 147 -2.17 -4.54 -18.22
C ARG A 147 -1.48 -5.92 -18.25
N ASN A 148 -2.23 -7.01 -18.08
CA ASN A 148 -1.72 -8.37 -17.97
C ASN A 148 -0.58 -8.52 -16.93
N VAL A 149 -0.71 -7.83 -15.80
CA VAL A 149 0.22 -7.91 -14.66
C VAL A 149 -0.10 -9.14 -13.84
N GLU A 150 0.93 -9.90 -13.48
CA GLU A 150 0.76 -11.11 -12.69
C GLU A 150 0.48 -10.79 -11.22
N PHE A 151 -0.52 -11.45 -10.67
CA PHE A 151 -0.82 -11.39 -9.24
C PHE A 151 -1.33 -12.72 -8.73
N ILE A 152 -1.12 -12.96 -7.43
CA ILE A 152 -1.63 -14.13 -6.71
C ILE A 152 -2.26 -13.69 -5.39
N ILE A 153 -3.18 -14.50 -4.88
CA ILE A 153 -3.74 -14.35 -3.54
C ILE A 153 -3.10 -15.43 -2.67
N ALA A 154 -2.35 -15.02 -1.65
CA ALA A 154 -1.76 -15.93 -0.68
C ALA A 154 -2.87 -16.63 0.12
N PRO A 155 -2.69 -17.90 0.53
CA PRO A 155 -3.69 -18.56 1.38
C PRO A 155 -3.87 -17.84 2.72
N TYR A 156 -2.77 -17.28 3.25
CA TYR A 156 -2.77 -16.48 4.47
C TYR A 156 -2.08 -15.13 4.28
N VAL A 157 -0.91 -14.93 4.89
CA VAL A 157 -0.16 -13.68 4.85
C VAL A 157 0.71 -13.59 3.58
N ALA A 158 0.73 -12.42 2.94
CA ALA A 158 1.44 -12.19 1.67
C ALA A 158 2.95 -12.39 1.79
N TRP A 159 3.59 -11.82 2.83
CA TRP A 159 5.04 -11.94 3.04
C TRP A 159 5.54 -13.39 3.12
N ALA A 160 4.79 -14.30 3.75
CA ALA A 160 5.19 -15.71 3.82
C ALA A 160 5.18 -16.37 2.43
N GLN A 161 4.21 -16.00 1.59
CA GLN A 161 4.10 -16.49 0.22
C GLN A 161 5.20 -15.91 -0.67
N VAL A 162 5.55 -14.63 -0.50
CA VAL A 162 6.69 -13.99 -1.18
C VAL A 162 8.01 -14.71 -0.81
N CYS A 163 8.23 -15.01 0.46
CA CYS A 163 9.39 -15.77 0.92
C CYS A 163 9.42 -17.22 0.43
N HIS A 164 8.27 -17.86 0.21
CA HIS A 164 8.22 -19.19 -0.38
C HIS A 164 8.62 -19.17 -1.86
N GLY A 165 8.12 -18.18 -2.62
CA GLY A 165 8.43 -18.01 -4.05
C GLY A 165 9.92 -17.77 -4.34
N SER A 166 10.68 -17.26 -3.38
CA SER A 166 12.14 -17.05 -3.52
C SER A 166 12.96 -18.31 -3.66
N LYS A 167 12.44 -19.45 -3.18
CA LYS A 167 13.04 -20.77 -3.40
C LYS A 167 12.80 -21.29 -4.82
N SER A 168 11.94 -20.64 -5.60
CA SER A 168 11.44 -21.12 -6.88
C SER A 168 11.59 -20.12 -8.03
N THR A 169 12.55 -19.17 -7.95
CA THR A 169 12.91 -18.12 -8.96
C THR A 169 12.26 -16.72 -8.82
N ILE A 170 11.62 -16.38 -7.69
CA ILE A 170 11.05 -15.04 -7.46
C ILE A 170 11.85 -14.27 -6.40
N PHE A 171 12.55 -13.19 -6.77
CA PHE A 171 13.23 -12.37 -5.76
C PHE A 171 12.20 -11.70 -4.84
N PRO A 172 12.31 -11.85 -3.50
CA PRO A 172 11.40 -11.21 -2.58
C PRO A 172 11.82 -9.76 -2.37
N LEU A 173 10.95 -8.79 -2.68
CA LEU A 173 11.13 -7.43 -2.20
C LEU A 173 10.54 -7.34 -0.78
N CYS A 174 11.30 -7.79 0.21
CA CYS A 174 10.97 -7.52 1.60
C CYS A 174 11.44 -6.09 1.92
N ALA A 175 10.57 -5.11 1.74
CA ALA A 175 10.70 -3.86 2.47
C ALA A 175 10.38 -4.17 3.93
N PHE A 176 11.38 -4.08 4.80
CA PHE A 176 11.19 -4.15 6.25
C PHE A 176 10.68 -2.82 6.79
#